data_AF-A0A7C2IZD4-F1
#
_entry.id   AF-A0A7C2IZD4-F1
#
_cell.length_a   1.000
_cell.length_b   1.000
_cell.length_c   1.000
_cell.angle_alpha   90.00
_cell.angle_beta   90.00
_cell.angle_gamma   90.00
#
_symmetry.space_group_name_H-M   'P 1'
#
loop_
_entity.id
_entity.type
_entity.pdbx_description
1 polymer ?
#
loop_
_entity_poly.entity_id
_entity_poly.type
_entity_poly.pdbx_seq_one_letter_code
_entity_poly.pdbx_strand_id
1 'polypeptide(L)' 'MAAEGTGKEMQAELKCVCPFCDAEVDPSAPWCQVCQVVVRFCAVCGEPLPKDADECPRCGAACEG' A
#
# COMPACT_ATOMS: atom_id res chain seq x y z
N MET A 1 40.90 6.12 -23.03
CA MET A 1 39.66 6.79 -23.47
C MET A 1 38.50 5.80 -23.33
N ALA A 2 37.36 6.27 -22.80
CA ALA A 2 36.03 5.63 -22.61
C ALA A 2 36.00 4.31 -21.79
N ALA A 3 35.42 4.27 -20.57
CA ALA A 3 33.99 4.03 -20.25
C ALA A 3 33.49 2.74 -20.94
N GLU A 4 32.79 1.78 -20.32
CA GLU A 4 31.37 1.87 -19.94
C GLU A 4 31.02 0.83 -18.84
N GLY A 5 30.45 1.29 -17.73
CA GLY A 5 29.80 0.46 -16.72
C GLY A 5 28.30 0.42 -17.01
N THR A 6 27.75 -0.74 -17.33
CA THR A 6 26.32 -0.94 -17.53
C THR A 6 25.67 -1.34 -16.20
N GLY A 7 25.12 -0.36 -15.50
CA GLY A 7 24.21 -0.57 -14.38
C GLY A 7 22.92 -1.18 -14.91
N LYS A 8 22.77 -2.49 -14.74
CA LYS A 8 21.55 -3.21 -15.08
C LYS A 8 20.53 -2.98 -13.96
N GLU A 9 19.78 -1.91 -14.12
CA GLU A 9 18.49 -1.61 -13.50
C GLU A 9 17.63 -2.88 -13.36
N MET A 10 17.68 -3.50 -12.17
CA MET A 10 16.75 -4.52 -11.72
C MET A 10 15.60 -3.78 -11.03
N GLN A 11 14.72 -3.16 -11.80
CA GLN A 11 13.45 -2.70 -11.28
C GLN A 11 12.61 -3.95 -11.00
N ALA A 12 12.75 -4.50 -9.79
CA ALA A 12 11.79 -5.45 -9.27
C ALA A 12 10.45 -4.71 -9.29
N GLU A 13 9.58 -5.11 -10.22
CA GLU A 13 8.17 -4.74 -10.22
C GLU A 13 7.63 -5.10 -8.83
N LEU A 14 7.63 -4.14 -7.90
CA LEU A 14 6.95 -4.28 -6.62
C LEU A 14 5.48 -4.28 -6.98
N LYS A 15 4.97 -5.48 -7.28
CA LYS A 15 3.54 -5.73 -7.48
C LYS A 15 2.90 -5.49 -6.13
N CYS A 16 2.39 -4.28 -5.93
CA CYS A 16 1.57 -3.99 -4.78
C CYS A 16 0.28 -4.81 -4.96
N VAL A 17 0.07 -5.73 -4.02
CA VAL A 17 -1.15 -6.54 -3.97
C VAL A 17 -1.97 -6.08 -2.77
N CYS A 18 -3.29 -6.08 -2.94
CA CYS A 18 -4.19 -5.70 -1.87
C CYS A 18 -4.15 -6.76 -0.76
N PRO A 19 -3.85 -6.41 0.50
CA PRO A 19 -3.82 -7.38 1.60
C PRO A 19 -5.21 -7.92 1.98
N PHE A 20 -6.29 -7.37 1.40
CA PHE A 20 -7.67 -7.77 1.70
C PHE A 20 -8.25 -8.75 0.68
N CYS A 21 -7.88 -8.62 -0.60
CA CYS A 21 -8.48 -9.39 -1.68
C CYS A 21 -7.46 -9.98 -2.66
N ASP A 22 -6.17 -9.84 -2.36
CA ASP A 22 -5.03 -10.33 -3.15
C ASP A 22 -5.03 -9.84 -4.61
N ALA A 23 -5.80 -8.80 -4.92
CA ALA A 23 -5.85 -8.20 -6.23
C ALA A 23 -4.64 -7.30 -6.46
N GLU A 24 -4.16 -7.25 -7.70
CA GLU A 24 -3.14 -6.29 -8.11
C GLU A 24 -3.68 -4.87 -7.91
N VAL A 25 -2.91 -4.04 -7.21
CA VAL A 25 -3.22 -2.64 -6.94
C VAL A 25 -2.13 -1.75 -7.48
N ASP A 26 -2.54 -0.66 -8.08
CA ASP A 26 -1.60 0.33 -8.56
C ASP A 26 -0.91 0.98 -7.35
N PRO A 27 0.43 0.94 -7.23
CA PRO A 27 1.16 1.56 -6.13
C PRO A 27 0.98 3.08 -6.08
N SER A 28 0.55 3.71 -7.18
CA SER A 28 0.25 5.14 -7.27
C SER A 28 -1.15 5.46 -6.74
N ALA A 29 -2.01 4.45 -6.59
CA ALA A 29 -3.38 4.62 -6.13
C ALA A 29 -3.47 4.30 -4.62
N PRO A 30 -4.02 5.20 -3.79
CA PRO A 30 -4.15 4.95 -2.34
C PRO A 30 -5.24 3.91 -2.00
N TRP A 31 -5.79 3.22 -2.99
CA TRP A 31 -6.97 2.37 -2.87
C TRP A 31 -6.97 1.24 -3.90
N CYS A 32 -7.57 0.12 -3.52
CA CYS A 32 -7.75 -1.00 -4.42
C CYS A 32 -8.95 -0.75 -5.34
N GLN A 33 -8.78 -0.87 -6.65
CA GLN A 33 -9.91 -0.71 -7.58
C GLN A 33 -10.86 -1.92 -7.62
N VAL A 34 -10.42 -3.08 -7.13
CA VAL A 34 -11.22 -4.32 -7.12
C VAL A 34 -12.15 -4.36 -5.92
N CYS A 35 -11.60 -4.29 -4.70
CA CYS A 35 -12.41 -4.28 -3.48
C CYS A 35 -12.82 -2.88 -3.02
N GLN A 36 -12.32 -1.82 -3.68
CA GLN A 36 -12.64 -0.41 -3.41
C GLN A 36 -12.27 0.05 -1.98
N VAL A 37 -11.35 -0.65 -1.32
CA VAL A 37 -10.81 -0.27 -0.01
C VAL A 37 -9.63 0.70 -0.18
N VAL A 38 -9.64 1.83 0.53
CA VAL A 38 -8.44 2.68 0.63
C VAL A 38 -7.48 2.00 1.58
N VAL A 39 -6.23 1.82 1.16
CA VAL A 39 -5.18 1.20 1.96
C VAL A 39 -4.55 2.32 2.79
N ARG A 40 -5.15 2.62 3.94
CA ARG A 40 -4.55 3.50 4.95
C ARG A 40 -3.89 2.64 6.01
N PHE A 41 -2.95 3.16 6.76
CA PHE A 41 -2.39 2.46 7.91
C PHE A 41 -2.69 3.22 9.18
N CYS A 42 -3.03 2.50 10.24
CA CYS A 42 -3.23 3.11 11.54
C CYS A 42 -1.93 3.73 12.04
N ALA A 43 -1.95 5.01 12.39
CA ALA A 43 -0.78 5.69 12.96
C ALA A 43 -0.36 5.12 14.32
N VAL A 44 -1.26 4.41 15.00
CA VAL A 44 -1.02 3.82 16.33
C VAL A 44 -0.41 2.43 16.25
N CYS A 45 -1.02 1.52 15.46
CA CYS A 45 -0.59 0.11 15.41
C CYS A 45 0.04 -0.32 14.09
N GLY A 46 -0.04 0.50 13.03
CA GLY A 46 0.46 0.17 11.69
C GLY A 46 -0.40 -0.82 10.91
N GLU A 47 -1.61 -1.16 11.38
CA GLU A 47 -2.53 -2.08 10.70
C GLU A 47 -3.22 -1.40 9.51
N PRO A 48 -3.46 -2.09 8.39
CA PRO A 48 -4.24 -1.54 7.29
C PRO A 48 -5.69 -1.23 7.73
N LEU A 49 -6.11 0.01 7.50
CA LEU A 49 -7.42 0.55 7.82
C LEU A 49 -8.25 0.73 6.54
N PRO A 50 -9.53 0.30 6.54
CA PRO A 50 -10.48 0.66 5.51
C PRO A 50 -10.71 2.17 5.46
N LYS A 51 -11.10 2.70 4.29
CA LYS A 51 -11.38 4.14 4.12
C LYS A 51 -12.52 4.65 4.99
N ASP A 52 -13.51 3.79 5.18
CA ASP A 52 -14.76 4.06 5.88
C ASP A 52 -14.68 3.62 7.35
N ALA A 53 -13.49 3.26 7.84
CA ALA A 53 -13.29 2.93 9.24
C ALA A 53 -13.03 4.23 10.02
N ASP A 54 -14.00 4.61 10.85
CA ASP A 54 -13.82 5.67 11.85
C ASP A 54 -12.88 5.23 12.99
N GLU A 55 -12.74 3.92 13.21
CA GLU A 55 -11.95 3.34 14.30
C GLU A 55 -11.13 2.15 13.79
N CYS A 56 -9.92 1.96 14.31
CA CYS A 56 -9.12 0.80 13.97
C CYS A 56 -9.76 -0.47 14.53
N PRO A 57 -10.15 -1.46 13.69
CA PRO A 57 -10.76 -2.69 14.17
C PRO A 57 -9.81 -3.56 14.99
N ARG A 58 -8.49 -3.27 14.93
CA ARG A 58 -7.48 -4.04 15.66
C ARG A 58 -7.10 -3.43 17.00
N CYS A 59 -6.90 -2.11 17.07
CA CYS A 59 -6.48 -1.43 18.30
C CYS A 59 -7.57 -0.58 18.96
N GLY A 60 -8.65 -0.23 18.25
CA GLY A 60 -9.72 0.65 18.73
C GLY A 60 -9.35 2.13 18.75
N ALA A 61 -8.23 2.54 18.13
CA ALA A 61 -7.90 3.96 18.00
C ALA A 61 -8.80 4.65 16.97
N ALA A 62 -9.28 5.85 17.27
CA ALA A 62 -10.02 6.67 16.31
C ALA A 62 -9.10 7.02 15.13
N CYS A 63 -9.62 6.90 13.92
CA CYS A 63 -8.93 7.24 12.68
C CYS A 63 -8.98 8.76 12.38
N GLU A 64 -9.41 9.57 13.36
CA GLU A 64 -9.35 11.03 13.31
C GLU A 64 -7.89 11.49 13.20
N GLY A 65 -7.52 11.86 11.98
CA GLY A 65 -6.29 12.55 11.59
C GLY A 65 -6.55 13.40 10.36
#